data_AF-A0A2S9XBC3-F1
#
_entry.id   AF-A0A2S9XBC3-F1
#
_cell.length_a   1.000
_cell.length_b   1.000
_cell.length_c   1.000
_cell.angle_alpha   90.00
_cell.angle_beta   90.00
_cell.angle_gamma   90.00
#
_symmetry.space_group_name_H-M   'P 1'
#
loop_
_entity.id
_entity.type
_entity.pdbx_description
1 polymer ?
#
loop_
_entity_poly.entity_id
_entity_poly.type
_entity_poly.pdbx_seq_one_letter_code
_entity_poly.pdbx_strand_id
1 'polypeptide(L)'
;MAAAAGGAMAAGAAVGQAFGGPPSNTGGAPAPYGQPGAAMAASPGGEVRGDFSGTGGELLGQLLVGYILTLITFGIYGPWFICKFANFMAERTTFGPTAKGTVRFKFEGEGGQLFVTFLVGYLLTMVTFGIYGPWFICKLQKFFAENTTAMTDDGTMYQPRFDGTGGDLFVTFLVGYLLTAITFGIYGAWFMCKMNKWFAENTKITKNGQEVGGLNFVGEGGELLVTFIVGYLLTLITFGIYMAWFQVKLIKFNADNTKINVEGQRLGMRFTGEGGELFVIILVGYLLSIVTFGIYMFWMMAKLFKWQLSNTVVFSEGGAPAQVGMGGGAVQQIGGSPQGQAYGQPPQQQFGAPGGQPGFGGPQQPQPGYGPPPGGGGYGGPPQGGGYA
;
A
#
# COMPACT_ATOMS: atom_id res chain seq x y z
N MET A 1 9.81 1.03 14.36
CA MET A 1 9.01 -0.20 14.14
C MET A 1 7.68 0.09 13.46
N ALA A 2 6.83 1.02 13.94
CA ALA A 2 5.54 1.33 13.30
C ALA A 2 5.66 1.87 11.85
N ALA A 3 6.68 2.67 11.53
CA ALA A 3 6.92 3.16 10.16
C ALA A 3 7.48 2.09 9.20
N ALA A 4 8.29 1.15 9.71
CA ALA A 4 8.81 0.03 8.93
C ALA A 4 7.73 -1.05 8.69
N ALA A 5 6.89 -1.30 9.70
CA ALA A 5 5.70 -2.13 9.56
C ALA A 5 4.67 -1.48 8.62
N GLY A 6 4.46 -0.16 8.71
CA GLY A 6 3.61 0.60 7.78
C GLY A 6 4.12 0.57 6.34
N GLY A 7 5.43 0.70 6.12
CA GLY A 7 6.05 0.61 4.79
C GLY A 7 6.01 -0.79 4.19
N ALA A 8 6.23 -1.84 4.98
CA ALA A 8 6.11 -3.23 4.55
C ALA A 8 4.64 -3.64 4.28
N MET A 9 3.70 -3.15 5.09
CA MET A 9 2.26 -3.36 4.87
C MET A 9 1.74 -2.58 3.66
N ALA A 10 2.22 -1.35 3.45
CA ALA A 10 1.94 -0.54 2.25
C ALA A 10 2.48 -1.20 0.96
N ALA A 11 3.72 -1.69 1.01
CA ALA A 11 4.32 -2.45 -0.10
C ALA A 11 3.55 -3.75 -0.36
N GLY A 12 3.10 -4.43 0.70
CA GLY A 12 2.31 -5.64 0.59
C GLY A 12 0.90 -5.48 0.03
N ALA A 13 0.25 -4.38 0.40
CA ALA A 13 -1.06 -4.01 -0.09
C ALA A 13 -1.03 -3.54 -1.55
N ALA A 14 0.04 -2.86 -1.94
CA ALA A 14 0.32 -2.48 -3.33
C ALA A 14 0.54 -3.68 -4.24
N VAL A 15 1.28 -4.67 -3.75
CA VAL A 15 1.46 -5.95 -4.43
C VAL A 15 0.08 -6.57 -4.67
N GLY A 16 -0.81 -6.65 -3.68
CA GLY A 16 -2.16 -7.21 -3.89
C GLY A 16 -3.04 -6.53 -4.94
N GLN A 17 -2.73 -5.31 -5.35
CA GLN A 17 -3.61 -4.51 -6.20
C GLN A 17 -3.13 -4.36 -7.63
N ALA A 18 -1.82 -4.39 -7.84
CA ALA A 18 -1.19 -4.48 -9.17
C ALA A 18 -1.66 -5.72 -9.96
N PHE A 19 -2.41 -6.61 -9.33
CA PHE A 19 -2.84 -7.89 -9.85
C PHE A 19 -4.32 -7.98 -10.17
N GLY A 20 -5.09 -6.92 -9.91
CA GLY A 20 -6.50 -6.83 -10.26
C GLY A 20 -6.72 -6.33 -11.68
N GLY A 21 -6.90 -7.24 -12.65
CA GLY A 21 -7.78 -6.93 -13.77
C GLY A 21 -9.21 -6.73 -13.23
N PRO A 22 -10.08 -5.94 -13.90
CA PRO A 22 -11.45 -5.75 -13.42
C PRO A 22 -12.14 -7.12 -13.26
N PRO A 23 -12.88 -7.36 -12.16
CA PRO A 23 -13.54 -8.63 -11.93
C PRO A 23 -14.51 -8.93 -13.08
N SER A 24 -14.42 -10.13 -13.65
CA SER A 24 -15.48 -10.66 -14.50
C SER A 24 -16.74 -10.79 -13.64
N ASN A 25 -17.72 -9.95 -13.96
CA ASN A 25 -18.98 -9.80 -13.25
C ASN A 25 -19.73 -11.14 -13.12
N THR A 26 -19.74 -11.73 -11.93
CA THR A 26 -20.73 -12.74 -11.55
C THR A 26 -21.47 -12.21 -10.33
N GLY A 27 -22.66 -11.65 -10.58
CA GLY A 27 -23.51 -11.03 -9.58
C GLY A 27 -23.83 -11.97 -8.42
N GLY A 28 -23.73 -11.44 -7.21
CA GLY A 28 -24.18 -12.10 -5.98
C GLY A 28 -24.43 -11.05 -4.91
N ALA A 29 -25.65 -11.04 -4.35
CA ALA A 29 -26.12 -10.11 -3.32
C ALA A 29 -25.26 -10.15 -2.03
N PRO A 30 -25.22 -9.07 -1.24
CA PRO A 30 -24.40 -9.01 -0.02
C PRO A 30 -24.93 -9.99 1.06
N ALA A 31 -24.03 -10.79 1.63
CA ALA A 31 -24.35 -11.72 2.70
C ALA A 31 -24.34 -11.03 4.09
N PRO A 32 -25.21 -11.44 5.04
CA PRO A 32 -25.24 -10.88 6.38
C PRO A 32 -24.10 -11.43 7.27
N TYR A 33 -23.69 -10.63 8.24
CA TYR A 33 -22.64 -10.93 9.23
C TYR A 33 -22.86 -12.26 9.96
N GLY A 34 -21.82 -13.11 10.04
CA GLY A 34 -21.78 -14.17 11.05
C GLY A 34 -21.10 -15.51 10.74
N GLN A 35 -20.28 -15.69 9.70
CA GLN A 35 -19.54 -16.95 9.51
C GLN A 35 -18.05 -16.78 9.21
N PRO A 36 -17.16 -17.56 9.87
CA PRO A 36 -15.75 -17.64 9.52
C PRO A 36 -15.60 -18.51 8.26
N GLY A 37 -15.16 -17.89 7.16
CA GLY A 37 -14.86 -18.60 5.91
C GLY A 37 -15.77 -18.30 4.73
N ALA A 38 -16.65 -17.29 4.81
CA ALA A 38 -17.29 -16.77 3.59
C ALA A 38 -16.20 -16.08 2.75
N ALA A 39 -15.87 -16.68 1.60
CA ALA A 39 -15.04 -16.07 0.58
C ALA A 39 -15.53 -14.65 0.35
N MET A 40 -14.76 -13.68 0.84
CA MET A 40 -15.05 -12.26 0.64
C MET A 40 -15.10 -12.08 -0.87
N ALA A 41 -16.28 -11.78 -1.42
CA ALA A 41 -16.38 -11.47 -2.83
C ALA A 41 -15.47 -10.26 -3.11
N ALA A 42 -14.71 -10.31 -4.20
CA ALA A 42 -13.86 -9.20 -4.63
C ALA A 42 -14.67 -7.89 -4.56
N SER A 43 -14.15 -6.90 -3.81
CA SER A 43 -14.85 -5.62 -3.65
C SER A 43 -15.12 -5.02 -5.04
N PRO A 44 -16.34 -4.56 -5.35
CA PRO A 44 -16.73 -4.11 -6.71
C PRO A 44 -15.93 -2.95 -7.33
N GLY A 45 -14.90 -2.43 -6.66
CA GLY A 45 -14.06 -1.32 -7.14
C GLY A 45 -12.59 -1.68 -7.36
N GLY A 46 -12.20 -2.96 -7.30
CA GLY A 46 -10.78 -3.33 -7.28
C GLY A 46 -10.10 -2.70 -6.07
N GLU A 47 -10.74 -2.75 -4.90
CA GLU A 47 -10.21 -2.34 -3.59
C GLU A 47 -9.79 -3.59 -2.81
N VAL A 48 -8.63 -3.55 -2.16
CA VAL A 48 -8.04 -4.69 -1.44
C VAL A 48 -7.76 -4.22 -0.02
N ARG A 49 -8.22 -5.01 0.95
CA ARG A 49 -8.09 -4.71 2.37
C ARG A 49 -7.06 -5.61 3.02
N GLY A 50 -6.38 -5.06 4.01
CA GLY A 50 -5.56 -5.85 4.91
C GLY A 50 -6.44 -6.63 5.88
N ASP A 51 -6.04 -7.82 6.26
CA ASP A 51 -6.59 -8.55 7.40
C ASP A 51 -5.47 -9.06 8.30
N PHE A 52 -5.79 -9.18 9.58
CA PHE A 52 -4.91 -9.75 10.59
C PHE A 52 -5.61 -10.87 11.33
N SER A 53 -5.06 -12.07 11.21
CA SER A 53 -5.62 -13.29 11.82
C SER A 53 -5.03 -13.62 13.20
N GLY A 54 -4.03 -12.86 13.67
CA GLY A 54 -3.38 -13.12 14.96
C GLY A 54 -4.27 -12.78 16.16
N THR A 55 -4.20 -13.64 17.19
CA THR A 55 -4.99 -13.48 18.43
C THR A 55 -4.17 -12.88 19.58
N GLY A 56 -4.87 -12.31 20.57
CA GLY A 56 -4.22 -11.77 21.77
C GLY A 56 -3.47 -12.82 22.59
N GLY A 57 -3.96 -14.07 22.62
CA GLY A 57 -3.29 -15.18 23.31
C GLY A 57 -1.98 -15.60 22.63
N GLU A 58 -1.95 -15.64 21.30
CA GLU A 58 -0.72 -15.89 20.55
C GLU A 58 0.30 -14.76 20.75
N LEU A 59 -0.15 -13.50 20.70
CA LEU A 59 0.70 -12.35 21.00
C LEU A 59 1.25 -12.40 22.43
N LEU A 60 0.42 -12.70 23.43
CA LEU A 60 0.84 -12.87 24.81
C LEU A 60 1.92 -13.96 24.90
N GLY A 61 1.68 -15.15 24.34
CA GLY A 61 2.65 -16.25 24.37
C GLY A 61 3.98 -15.87 23.72
N GLN A 62 3.95 -15.26 22.53
CA GLN A 62 5.16 -14.84 21.82
C GLN A 62 5.92 -13.74 22.58
N LEU A 63 5.22 -12.70 23.04
CA LEU A 63 5.83 -11.56 23.73
C LEU A 63 6.34 -11.95 25.11
N LEU A 64 5.62 -12.78 25.86
CA LEU A 64 6.02 -13.24 27.19
C LEU A 64 7.26 -14.12 27.11
N VAL A 65 7.26 -15.14 26.23
CA VAL A 65 8.45 -16.00 26.03
C VAL A 65 9.62 -15.17 25.53
N GLY A 66 9.39 -14.31 24.54
CA GLY A 66 10.42 -13.44 23.98
C GLY A 66 11.01 -12.49 25.01
N TYR A 67 10.19 -11.88 25.85
CA TYR A 67 10.62 -10.96 26.89
C TYR A 67 11.40 -11.69 27.99
N ILE A 68 10.92 -12.84 28.47
CA ILE A 68 11.62 -13.65 29.47
C ILE A 68 12.99 -14.09 28.93
N LEU A 69 13.06 -14.61 27.70
CA LEU A 69 14.33 -15.02 27.10
C LEU A 69 15.27 -13.84 26.89
N THR A 70 14.75 -12.69 26.44
CA THR A 70 15.53 -11.47 26.28
C THR A 70 16.07 -10.99 27.63
N LEU A 71 15.27 -11.05 28.69
CA LEU A 71 15.68 -10.64 30.03
C LEU A 71 16.75 -11.57 30.62
N ILE A 72 16.55 -12.89 30.55
CA ILE A 72 17.51 -13.89 31.07
C ILE A 72 18.84 -13.83 30.31
N THR A 73 18.81 -13.50 29.01
CA THR A 73 20.01 -13.35 28.18
C THR A 73 20.59 -11.94 28.19
N PHE A 74 20.13 -11.05 29.09
CA PHE A 74 20.59 -9.66 29.20
C PHE A 74 20.52 -8.88 27.87
N GLY A 75 19.42 -9.07 27.13
CA GLY A 75 19.17 -8.39 25.85
C GLY A 75 19.71 -9.13 24.63
N ILE A 76 20.57 -10.13 24.80
CA ILE A 76 21.21 -10.83 23.67
C ILE A 76 20.16 -11.52 22.79
N TYR A 77 19.12 -12.14 23.35
CA TYR A 77 18.07 -12.79 22.55
C TYR A 77 17.15 -11.80 21.79
N GLY A 78 17.23 -10.50 22.06
CA GLY A 78 16.34 -9.49 21.47
C GLY A 78 16.22 -9.54 19.94
N PRO A 79 17.32 -9.65 19.17
CA PRO A 79 17.27 -9.77 17.71
C PRO A 79 16.53 -11.01 17.20
N TRP A 80 16.73 -12.18 17.83
CA TRP A 80 15.97 -13.39 17.49
C TRP A 80 14.48 -13.23 17.78
N PHE A 81 14.15 -12.61 18.90
CA PHE A 81 12.77 -12.28 19.23
C PHE A 81 12.14 -11.31 18.21
N ILE A 82 12.87 -10.28 17.78
CA ILE A 82 12.42 -9.33 16.76
C ILE A 82 12.15 -10.05 15.44
N CYS A 83 13.05 -10.93 14.97
CA CYS A 83 12.83 -11.72 13.75
C CYS A 83 11.61 -12.63 13.89
N LYS A 84 11.45 -13.32 15.02
CA LYS A 84 10.31 -14.20 15.27
C LYS A 84 8.99 -13.42 15.30
N PHE A 85 8.99 -12.24 15.92
CA PHE A 85 7.83 -11.36 15.96
C PHE A 85 7.49 -10.79 14.58
N ALA A 86 8.51 -10.38 13.81
CA ALA A 86 8.32 -9.93 12.43
C ALA A 86 7.73 -11.04 11.54
N ASN A 87 8.21 -12.27 11.67
CA ASN A 87 7.63 -13.42 10.96
C ASN A 87 6.20 -13.73 11.40
N PHE A 88 5.91 -13.73 12.70
CA PHE A 88 4.55 -13.90 13.19
C PHE A 88 3.61 -12.83 12.60
N MET A 89 4.03 -11.57 12.59
CA MET A 89 3.24 -10.48 12.02
C MET A 89 3.04 -10.67 10.50
N ALA A 90 4.09 -11.06 9.77
CA ALA A 90 4.01 -11.32 8.34
C ALA A 90 3.03 -12.48 8.02
N GLU A 91 3.19 -13.62 8.67
CA GLU A 91 2.35 -14.81 8.44
C GLU A 91 0.87 -14.59 8.79
N ARG A 92 0.60 -13.72 9.78
CA ARG A 92 -0.76 -13.40 10.22
C ARG A 92 -1.39 -12.25 9.45
N THR A 93 -0.64 -11.57 8.58
CA THR A 93 -1.13 -10.49 7.73
C THR A 93 -1.44 -11.02 6.34
N THR A 94 -2.60 -10.65 5.81
CA THR A 94 -3.00 -10.96 4.43
C THR A 94 -3.61 -9.73 3.77
N PHE A 95 -3.51 -9.64 2.44
CA PHE A 95 -4.27 -8.66 1.65
C PHE A 95 -5.11 -9.40 0.62
N GLY A 96 -6.42 -9.16 0.62
CA GLY A 96 -7.30 -9.82 -0.33
C GLY A 96 -8.76 -9.40 -0.21
N PRO A 97 -9.62 -9.93 -1.10
CA PRO A 97 -9.29 -10.76 -2.26
C PRO A 97 -8.76 -9.92 -3.42
N THR A 98 -7.74 -10.42 -4.11
CA THR A 98 -7.20 -9.83 -5.35
C THR A 98 -7.55 -10.72 -6.54
N ALA A 99 -7.37 -10.26 -7.79
CA ALA A 99 -7.65 -11.14 -8.93
C ALA A 99 -6.64 -12.30 -9.08
N LYS A 100 -5.48 -12.23 -8.40
CA LYS A 100 -4.49 -13.33 -8.30
C LYS A 100 -4.54 -14.04 -6.94
N GLY A 101 -5.69 -13.98 -6.26
CA GLY A 101 -5.91 -14.60 -4.95
C GLY A 101 -5.56 -13.70 -3.77
N THR A 102 -5.20 -14.28 -2.64
CA THR A 102 -4.80 -13.53 -1.43
C THR A 102 -3.29 -13.36 -1.40
N VAL A 103 -2.82 -12.15 -1.11
CA VAL A 103 -1.39 -11.90 -0.87
C VAL A 103 -1.07 -12.22 0.57
N ARG A 104 -0.06 -13.07 0.76
CA ARG A 104 0.46 -13.49 2.06
C ARG A 104 1.89 -13.01 2.22
N PHE A 105 2.28 -12.69 3.45
CA PHE A 105 3.67 -12.27 3.74
C PHE A 105 4.41 -13.38 4.45
N LYS A 106 5.70 -13.42 4.19
CA LYS A 106 6.66 -14.26 4.88
C LYS A 106 7.87 -13.43 5.23
N PHE A 107 8.45 -13.67 6.41
CA PHE A 107 9.70 -13.06 6.81
C PHE A 107 10.75 -14.14 7.08
N GLU A 108 11.86 -14.10 6.36
CA GLU A 108 12.90 -15.14 6.43
C GLU A 108 14.20 -14.64 7.09
N GLY A 109 14.11 -13.55 7.85
CA GLY A 109 15.29 -12.92 8.46
C GLY A 109 15.92 -13.73 9.59
N GLU A 110 17.24 -13.86 9.53
CA GLU A 110 18.02 -14.59 10.53
C GLU A 110 18.37 -13.72 11.75
N GLY A 111 18.03 -14.19 12.95
CA GLY A 111 18.30 -13.47 14.20
C GLY A 111 19.79 -13.20 14.45
N GLY A 112 20.70 -14.08 14.01
CA GLY A 112 22.15 -13.91 14.14
C GLY A 112 22.68 -12.73 13.31
N GLN A 113 22.23 -12.59 12.07
CA GLN A 113 22.59 -11.46 11.20
C GLN A 113 22.06 -10.14 11.78
N LEU A 114 20.83 -10.15 12.31
CA LEU A 114 20.25 -9.02 13.00
C LEU A 114 21.05 -8.67 14.26
N PHE A 115 21.47 -9.67 15.05
CA PHE A 115 22.28 -9.47 16.25
C PHE A 115 23.62 -8.78 15.96
N VAL A 116 24.36 -9.23 14.96
CA VAL A 116 25.61 -8.57 14.55
C VAL A 116 25.33 -7.13 14.11
N THR A 117 24.27 -6.91 13.34
CA THR A 117 23.87 -5.57 12.89
C THR A 117 23.53 -4.65 14.07
N PHE A 118 22.81 -5.16 15.06
CA PHE A 118 22.47 -4.44 16.29
C PHE A 118 23.68 -4.16 17.16
N LEU A 119 24.55 -5.15 17.38
CA LEU A 119 25.74 -5.02 18.19
C LEU A 119 26.69 -3.95 17.61
N VAL A 120 27.03 -4.08 16.33
CA VAL A 120 27.88 -3.11 15.63
C VAL A 120 27.17 -1.76 15.56
N GLY A 121 25.88 -1.75 15.22
CA GLY A 121 25.07 -0.54 15.10
C GLY A 121 25.02 0.27 16.39
N TYR A 122 24.71 -0.37 17.52
CA TYR A 122 24.67 0.29 18.83
C TYR A 122 26.06 0.74 19.29
N LEU A 123 27.09 -0.10 19.15
CA LEU A 123 28.45 0.27 19.53
C LEU A 123 28.92 1.51 18.76
N LEU A 124 28.78 1.51 17.43
CA LEU A 124 29.19 2.64 16.60
C LEU A 124 28.35 3.88 16.89
N THR A 125 27.04 3.73 17.08
CA THR A 125 26.17 4.85 17.42
C THR A 125 26.55 5.45 18.78
N MET A 126 26.89 4.63 19.77
CA MET A 126 27.35 5.09 21.08
C MET A 126 28.70 5.82 20.99
N VAL A 127 29.69 5.22 20.33
CA VAL A 127 31.05 5.79 20.19
C VAL A 127 31.03 7.10 19.38
N THR A 128 30.12 7.21 18.40
CA THR A 128 29.98 8.40 17.55
C THR A 128 28.96 9.41 18.09
N PHE A 129 28.47 9.26 19.33
CA PHE A 129 27.47 10.13 19.95
C PHE A 129 26.21 10.34 19.09
N GLY A 130 25.71 9.27 18.48
CA GLY A 130 24.49 9.30 17.66
C GLY A 130 24.73 9.55 16.18
N ILE A 131 25.93 10.00 15.77
CA ILE A 131 26.21 10.34 14.36
C ILE A 131 26.03 9.12 13.44
N TYR A 132 26.42 7.91 13.86
CA TYR A 132 26.24 6.70 13.06
C TYR A 132 24.77 6.21 12.98
N GLY A 133 23.85 6.80 13.76
CA GLY A 133 22.44 6.40 13.80
C GLY A 133 21.75 6.25 12.44
N PRO A 134 21.90 7.19 11.48
CA PRO A 134 21.31 7.10 10.14
C PRO A 134 21.81 5.89 9.33
N TRP A 135 23.10 5.54 9.42
CA TRP A 135 23.62 4.33 8.77
C TRP A 135 23.05 3.07 9.41
N PHE A 136 22.91 3.06 10.74
CA PHE A 136 22.28 1.96 11.45
C PHE A 136 20.80 1.80 11.05
N ILE A 137 20.04 2.89 10.97
CA ILE A 137 18.65 2.89 10.50
C ILE A 137 18.57 2.32 9.07
N CYS A 138 19.43 2.77 8.15
CA CYS A 138 19.46 2.24 6.79
C CYS A 138 19.72 0.73 6.79
N LYS A 139 20.70 0.25 7.57
CA LYS A 139 21.00 -1.20 7.66
C LYS A 139 19.81 -2.00 8.18
N LEU A 140 19.09 -1.51 9.18
CA LEU A 140 17.88 -2.15 9.68
C LEU A 140 16.79 -2.18 8.60
N GLN A 141 16.56 -1.07 7.90
CA GLN A 141 15.56 -1.02 6.82
C GLN A 141 15.89 -1.98 5.68
N LYS A 142 17.17 -2.06 5.27
CA LYS A 142 17.64 -3.05 4.29
C LYS A 142 17.37 -4.48 4.76
N PHE A 143 17.77 -4.79 5.99
CA PHE A 143 17.54 -6.11 6.56
C PHE A 143 16.06 -6.49 6.54
N PHE A 144 15.16 -5.62 7.01
CA PHE A 144 13.73 -5.95 7.00
C PHE A 144 13.13 -6.02 5.60
N ALA A 145 13.50 -5.11 4.70
CA ALA A 145 13.01 -5.12 3.32
C ALA A 145 13.44 -6.40 2.59
N GLU A 146 14.73 -6.71 2.61
CA GLU A 146 15.32 -7.86 1.90
C GLU A 146 14.90 -9.21 2.51
N ASN A 147 14.46 -9.25 3.77
CA ASN A 147 13.99 -10.49 4.39
C ASN A 147 12.46 -10.63 4.41
N THR A 148 11.71 -9.70 3.81
CA THR A 148 10.26 -9.78 3.70
C THR A 148 9.86 -10.14 2.27
N THR A 149 9.07 -11.20 2.10
CA THR A 149 8.56 -11.61 0.79
C THR A 149 7.03 -11.63 0.83
N ALA A 150 6.41 -11.07 -0.20
CA ALA A 150 4.98 -11.15 -0.45
C ALA A 150 4.73 -12.18 -1.55
N MET A 151 3.90 -13.18 -1.27
CA MET A 151 3.55 -14.26 -2.21
C MET A 151 2.06 -14.19 -2.54
N THR A 152 1.74 -14.27 -3.83
CA THR A 152 0.37 -14.43 -4.31
C THR A 152 0.01 -15.93 -4.41
N ASP A 153 -1.28 -16.27 -4.43
CA ASP A 153 -1.70 -17.67 -4.56
C ASP A 153 -1.20 -18.31 -5.89
N ASP A 154 -0.99 -17.49 -6.94
CA ASP A 154 -0.37 -17.91 -8.21
C ASP A 154 1.14 -18.22 -8.14
N GLY A 155 1.76 -18.12 -6.96
CA GLY A 155 3.18 -18.40 -6.74
C GLY A 155 4.13 -17.28 -7.15
N THR A 156 3.62 -16.09 -7.50
CA THR A 156 4.47 -14.93 -7.80
C THR A 156 4.99 -14.31 -6.52
N MET A 157 6.30 -14.02 -6.48
CA MET A 157 6.96 -13.45 -5.32
C MET A 157 7.39 -12.00 -5.58
N TYR A 158 7.02 -11.13 -4.65
CA TYR A 158 7.42 -9.74 -4.62
C TYR A 158 8.23 -9.47 -3.36
N GLN A 159 9.31 -8.72 -3.50
CA GLN A 159 10.23 -8.42 -2.42
C GLN A 159 10.52 -6.92 -2.40
N PRO A 160 10.31 -6.23 -1.27
CA PRO A 160 10.74 -4.86 -1.12
C PRO A 160 12.27 -4.82 -1.07
N ARG A 161 12.85 -3.83 -1.74
CA ARG A 161 14.29 -3.56 -1.75
C ARG A 161 14.51 -2.13 -1.31
N PHE A 162 15.41 -1.92 -0.35
CA PHE A 162 15.73 -0.60 0.15
C PHE A 162 17.12 -0.17 -0.31
N ASP A 163 17.21 0.82 -1.19
CA ASP A 163 18.48 1.30 -1.77
C ASP A 163 19.07 2.52 -1.04
N GLY A 164 18.44 2.98 0.06
CA GLY A 164 18.84 4.19 0.77
C GLY A 164 20.25 4.13 1.38
N THR A 165 20.92 5.29 1.41
CA THR A 165 22.29 5.47 1.93
C THR A 165 22.29 6.29 3.23
N GLY A 166 23.11 5.87 4.20
CA GLY A 166 23.20 6.50 5.51
C GLY A 166 23.67 7.96 5.47
N GLY A 167 24.54 8.33 4.52
CA GLY A 167 25.00 9.71 4.34
C GLY A 167 23.88 10.67 3.95
N ASP A 168 23.04 10.29 2.99
CA ASP A 168 21.89 11.09 2.56
C ASP A 168 20.87 11.26 3.70
N LEU A 169 20.65 10.17 4.45
CA LEU A 169 19.78 10.20 5.62
C LEU A 169 20.36 11.07 6.74
N PHE A 170 21.68 11.03 6.97
CA PHE A 170 22.37 11.86 7.97
C PHE A 170 22.24 13.35 7.65
N VAL A 171 22.50 13.76 6.41
CA VAL A 171 22.32 15.16 5.99
C VAL A 171 20.86 15.58 6.18
N THR A 172 19.91 14.71 5.84
CA THR A 172 18.50 15.00 6.00
C THR A 172 18.10 15.14 7.48
N PHE A 173 18.60 14.28 8.37
CA PHE A 173 18.43 14.40 9.82
C PHE A 173 19.04 15.68 10.36
N LEU A 174 20.29 15.98 10.00
CA LEU A 174 21.02 17.15 10.50
C LEU A 174 20.28 18.44 10.16
N VAL A 175 19.93 18.62 8.88
CA VAL A 175 19.17 19.79 8.40
C VAL A 175 17.78 19.82 9.03
N GLY A 176 17.11 18.66 9.09
CA GLY A 176 15.78 18.53 9.67
C GLY A 176 15.71 18.94 11.13
N TYR A 177 16.60 18.40 11.96
CA TYR A 177 16.68 18.74 13.38
C TYR A 177 17.09 20.19 13.61
N LEU A 178 18.07 20.70 12.85
CA LEU A 178 18.50 22.10 12.96
C LEU A 178 17.34 23.07 12.66
N LEU A 179 16.64 22.87 11.54
CA LEU A 179 15.51 23.72 11.16
C LEU A 179 14.34 23.56 12.12
N THR A 180 14.08 22.35 12.60
CA THR A 180 13.03 22.10 13.62
C THR A 180 13.38 22.82 14.92
N ALA A 181 14.63 22.82 15.36
CA ALA A 181 15.06 23.54 16.56
C ALA A 181 14.93 25.06 16.39
N ILE A 182 15.43 25.63 15.29
CA ILE A 182 15.38 27.08 15.03
C ILE A 182 13.94 27.61 14.92
N THR A 183 13.04 26.79 14.37
CA THR A 183 11.61 27.13 14.20
C THR A 183 10.75 26.71 15.40
N PHE A 184 11.35 26.30 16.53
CA PHE A 184 10.65 25.85 17.73
C PHE A 184 9.60 24.75 17.46
N GLY A 185 9.96 23.78 16.62
CA GLY A 185 9.13 22.61 16.30
C GLY A 185 8.27 22.75 15.04
N ILE A 186 8.06 23.96 14.52
CA ILE A 186 7.16 24.21 13.38
C ILE A 186 7.65 23.46 12.13
N TYR A 187 8.95 23.49 11.84
CA TYR A 187 9.52 22.76 10.69
C TYR A 187 9.40 21.24 10.80
N GLY A 188 9.06 20.70 11.99
CA GLY A 188 8.89 19.26 12.21
C GLY A 188 7.89 18.60 11.25
N ALA A 189 6.87 19.33 10.82
CA ALA A 189 5.90 18.83 9.83
C ALA A 189 6.54 18.57 8.46
N TRP A 190 7.30 19.54 7.93
CA TRP A 190 8.05 19.38 6.68
C TRP A 190 9.14 18.33 6.82
N PHE A 191 9.81 18.27 7.96
CA PHE A 191 10.81 17.26 8.23
C PHE A 191 10.20 15.84 8.21
N MET A 192 9.02 15.64 8.80
CA MET A 192 8.31 14.36 8.75
C MET A 192 7.90 13.97 7.31
N CYS A 193 7.34 14.90 6.53
CA CYS A 193 7.05 14.64 5.11
C CYS A 193 8.31 14.32 4.31
N LYS A 194 9.42 15.04 4.55
CA LYS A 194 10.71 14.79 3.90
C LYS A 194 11.26 13.41 4.25
N MET A 195 11.12 12.97 5.50
CA MET A 195 11.49 11.62 5.91
C MET A 195 10.65 10.56 5.21
N ASN A 196 9.33 10.69 5.21
CA ASN A 196 8.44 9.75 4.53
C ASN A 196 8.73 9.66 3.03
N LYS A 197 8.94 10.81 2.38
CA LYS A 197 9.34 10.88 0.98
C LYS A 197 10.68 10.20 0.71
N TRP A 198 11.69 10.50 1.51
CA TRP A 198 13.00 9.87 1.36
C TRP A 198 12.92 8.34 1.56
N PHE A 199 12.18 7.85 2.56
CA PHE A 199 12.00 6.40 2.74
C PHE A 199 11.22 5.78 1.58
N ALA A 200 10.17 6.43 1.08
CA ALA A 200 9.36 5.95 -0.03
C ALA A 200 10.19 5.85 -1.33
N GLU A 201 10.89 6.92 -1.70
CA GLU A 201 11.73 6.98 -2.92
C GLU A 201 12.87 5.96 -2.91
N ASN A 202 13.38 5.62 -1.73
CA ASN A 202 14.43 4.61 -1.56
C ASN A 202 13.88 3.19 -1.37
N THR A 203 12.57 2.99 -1.38
CA THR A 203 11.93 1.68 -1.29
C THR A 203 11.34 1.27 -2.64
N LYS A 204 11.96 0.27 -3.24
CA LYS A 204 11.57 -0.34 -4.51
C LYS A 204 10.90 -1.68 -4.28
N ILE A 205 10.15 -2.14 -5.28
CA ILE A 205 9.52 -3.44 -5.28
C ILE A 205 10.14 -4.23 -6.42
N THR A 206 10.66 -5.41 -6.09
CA THR A 206 11.22 -6.35 -7.06
C THR A 206 10.33 -7.57 -7.19
N LYS A 207 10.26 -8.14 -8.40
CA LYS A 207 9.59 -9.40 -8.72
C LYS A 207 10.64 -10.38 -9.19
N ASN A 208 10.86 -11.46 -8.45
CA ASN A 208 11.92 -12.43 -8.74
C ASN A 208 13.29 -11.76 -9.01
N GLY A 209 13.61 -10.68 -8.29
CA GLY A 209 14.87 -9.93 -8.43
C GLY A 209 14.87 -8.81 -9.49
N GLN A 210 13.85 -8.67 -10.33
CA GLN A 210 13.72 -7.55 -11.27
C GLN A 210 12.91 -6.40 -10.67
N GLU A 211 13.38 -5.16 -10.80
CA GLU A 211 12.66 -3.97 -10.33
C GLU A 211 11.37 -3.79 -11.16
N VAL A 212 10.23 -3.86 -10.48
CA VAL A 212 8.90 -3.71 -11.10
C VAL A 212 8.19 -2.45 -10.64
N GLY A 213 8.77 -1.69 -9.70
CA GLY A 213 8.11 -0.53 -9.14
C GLY A 213 8.75 0.02 -7.88
N GLY A 214 8.07 0.98 -7.25
CA GLY A 214 8.50 1.62 -6.03
C GLY A 214 7.44 2.47 -5.38
N LEU A 215 7.74 2.95 -4.18
CA LEU A 215 6.85 3.81 -3.40
C LEU A 215 7.15 5.28 -3.70
N ASN A 216 6.12 6.11 -3.61
CA ASN A 216 6.24 7.56 -3.67
C ASN A 216 5.36 8.19 -2.60
N PHE A 217 5.82 9.27 -1.99
CA PHE A 217 5.06 10.03 -1.02
C PHE A 217 4.88 11.46 -1.51
N VAL A 218 3.62 11.88 -1.67
CA VAL A 218 3.25 13.18 -2.25
C VAL A 218 2.73 14.18 -1.22
N GLY A 219 2.83 13.87 0.07
CA GLY A 219 2.27 14.70 1.15
C GLY A 219 3.05 15.98 1.41
N GLU A 220 2.31 17.07 1.67
CA GLU A 220 2.87 18.39 1.91
C GLU A 220 2.94 18.75 3.40
N GLY A 221 4.05 19.38 3.80
CA GLY A 221 4.28 19.77 5.19
C GLY A 221 3.29 20.80 5.73
N GLY A 222 2.69 21.64 4.86
CA GLY A 222 1.71 22.64 5.26
C GLY A 222 0.40 22.04 5.76
N GLU A 223 -0.14 21.05 5.05
CA GLU A 223 -1.33 20.30 5.48
C GLU A 223 -1.09 19.57 6.81
N LEU A 224 0.10 18.96 6.93
CA LEU A 224 0.50 18.27 8.15
C LEU A 224 0.69 19.24 9.33
N LEU A 225 1.21 20.45 9.09
CA LEU A 225 1.34 21.48 10.13
C LEU A 225 -0.02 21.90 10.69
N VAL A 226 -1.01 22.16 9.82
CA VAL A 226 -2.37 22.50 10.27
C VAL A 226 -2.93 21.36 11.12
N THR A 227 -2.70 20.11 10.70
CA THR A 227 -3.10 18.91 11.44
C THR A 227 -2.42 18.83 12.81
N PHE A 228 -1.12 19.17 12.90
CA PHE A 228 -0.39 19.25 14.17
C PHE A 228 -0.95 20.33 15.09
N ILE A 229 -1.13 21.56 14.60
CA ILE A 229 -1.61 22.69 15.41
C ILE A 229 -3.00 22.38 15.98
N VAL A 230 -3.94 21.98 15.11
CA VAL A 230 -5.30 21.62 15.53
C VAL A 230 -5.28 20.40 16.44
N GLY A 231 -4.48 19.39 16.10
CA GLY A 231 -4.33 18.16 16.86
C GLY A 231 -3.83 18.39 18.29
N TYR A 232 -2.72 19.12 18.44
CA TYR A 232 -2.16 19.43 19.75
C TYR A 232 -3.08 20.33 20.57
N LEU A 233 -3.70 21.35 19.96
CA LEU A 233 -4.64 22.24 20.64
C LEU A 233 -5.85 21.46 21.19
N LEU A 234 -6.48 20.64 20.35
CA LEU A 234 -7.64 19.86 20.76
C LEU A 234 -7.27 18.77 21.76
N THR A 235 -6.12 18.10 21.60
CA THR A 235 -5.63 17.14 22.59
C THR A 235 -5.38 17.81 23.94
N LEU A 236 -4.84 19.03 23.96
CA LEU A 236 -4.63 19.80 25.20
C LEU A 236 -5.97 20.15 25.87
N ILE A 237 -6.91 20.75 25.14
CA ILE A 237 -8.21 21.20 25.68
C ILE A 237 -9.07 20.02 26.14
N THR A 238 -8.99 18.88 25.45
CA THR A 238 -9.73 17.66 25.80
C THR A 238 -9.01 16.75 26.78
N PHE A 239 -7.90 17.20 27.37
CA PHE A 239 -7.08 16.43 28.32
C PHE A 239 -6.68 15.04 27.80
N GLY A 240 -6.20 14.98 26.55
CA GLY A 240 -5.71 13.75 25.93
C GLY A 240 -6.75 12.96 25.15
N ILE A 241 -8.05 13.21 25.31
CA ILE A 241 -9.11 12.43 24.65
C ILE A 241 -9.00 12.54 23.13
N TYR A 242 -8.76 13.75 22.60
CA TYR A 242 -8.65 13.96 21.15
C TYR A 242 -7.44 13.25 20.50
N MET A 243 -6.52 12.70 21.29
CA MET A 243 -5.33 12.00 20.78
C MET A 243 -5.68 10.85 19.83
N ALA A 244 -6.81 10.16 20.05
CA ALA A 244 -7.26 9.10 19.15
C ALA A 244 -7.60 9.64 17.75
N TRP A 245 -8.42 10.69 17.65
CA TRP A 245 -8.75 11.33 16.37
C TRP A 245 -7.52 11.94 15.71
N PHE A 246 -6.63 12.54 16.51
CA PHE A 246 -5.39 13.10 16.00
C PHE A 246 -4.49 12.01 15.39
N GLN A 247 -4.30 10.87 16.06
CA GLN A 247 -3.58 9.72 15.49
C GLN A 247 -4.22 9.21 14.20
N VAL A 248 -5.55 9.08 14.16
CA VAL A 248 -6.26 8.66 12.94
C VAL A 248 -6.02 9.63 11.80
N LYS A 249 -6.03 10.95 12.05
CA LYS A 249 -5.70 11.95 11.02
C LYS A 249 -4.27 11.80 10.49
N LEU A 250 -3.29 11.53 11.35
CA LEU A 250 -1.91 11.28 10.91
C LEU A 250 -1.77 9.99 10.08
N ILE A 251 -2.50 8.94 10.44
CA ILE A 251 -2.55 7.68 9.67
C ILE A 251 -3.20 7.93 8.31
N LYS A 252 -4.34 8.63 8.26
CA LYS A 252 -5.03 9.00 7.01
C LYS A 252 -4.12 9.83 6.12
N PHE A 253 -3.52 10.89 6.66
CA PHE A 253 -2.57 11.72 5.93
C PHE A 253 -1.42 10.89 5.35
N ASN A 254 -0.83 9.96 6.12
CA ASN A 254 0.23 9.09 5.58
C ASN A 254 -0.29 8.16 4.48
N ALA A 255 -1.44 7.52 4.70
CA ALA A 255 -2.01 6.57 3.75
C ALA A 255 -2.40 7.27 2.44
N ASP A 256 -3.20 8.34 2.50
CA ASP A 256 -3.72 9.05 1.34
C ASP A 256 -2.60 9.65 0.47
N ASN A 257 -1.47 10.01 1.10
CA ASN A 257 -0.29 10.57 0.44
C ASN A 257 0.77 9.55 0.03
N THR A 258 0.59 8.26 0.34
CA THR A 258 1.47 7.19 -0.12
C THR A 258 0.91 6.58 -1.41
N LYS A 259 1.68 6.67 -2.48
CA LYS A 259 1.37 6.08 -3.79
C LYS A 259 2.35 4.95 -4.05
N ILE A 260 1.87 3.84 -4.60
CA ILE A 260 2.74 2.76 -5.04
C ILE A 260 2.62 2.61 -6.55
N ASN A 261 3.74 2.59 -7.25
CA ASN A 261 3.80 2.32 -8.68
C ASN A 261 4.33 0.90 -8.85
N VAL A 262 3.56 -0.03 -9.41
CA VAL A 262 4.00 -1.41 -9.69
C VAL A 262 3.52 -1.79 -11.09
N GLU A 263 4.43 -2.34 -11.90
CA GLU A 263 4.15 -2.81 -13.27
C GLU A 263 3.44 -1.74 -14.14
N GLY A 264 3.75 -0.46 -13.91
CA GLY A 264 3.15 0.69 -14.62
C GLY A 264 1.77 1.14 -14.10
N GLN A 265 1.19 0.43 -13.12
CA GLN A 265 -0.04 0.83 -12.46
C GLN A 265 0.26 1.70 -11.23
N ARG A 266 -0.51 2.79 -11.08
CA ARG A 266 -0.52 3.62 -9.88
C ARG A 266 -1.55 3.11 -8.91
N LEU A 267 -1.15 2.90 -7.68
CA LEU A 267 -1.98 2.42 -6.60
C LEU A 267 -2.00 3.45 -5.49
N GLY A 268 -3.20 3.83 -5.07
CA GLY A 268 -3.43 4.68 -3.93
C GLY A 268 -3.65 3.85 -2.67
N MET A 269 -3.22 4.37 -1.53
CA MET A 269 -3.62 3.90 -0.22
C MET A 269 -4.69 4.83 0.36
N ARG A 270 -5.61 4.27 1.14
CA ARG A 270 -6.57 5.01 1.96
C ARG A 270 -6.77 4.33 3.29
N PHE A 271 -6.90 5.11 4.35
CA PHE A 271 -7.27 4.60 5.67
C PHE A 271 -8.72 4.97 6.00
N THR A 272 -9.58 3.97 6.18
CA THR A 272 -11.02 4.17 6.44
C THR A 272 -11.39 4.23 7.91
N GLY A 273 -10.46 3.99 8.83
CA GLY A 273 -10.75 3.90 10.26
C GLY A 273 -11.17 5.25 10.87
N GLU A 274 -11.95 5.17 11.95
CA GLU A 274 -12.46 6.34 12.65
C GLU A 274 -11.83 6.56 14.03
N GLY A 275 -11.71 7.82 14.44
CA GLY A 275 -11.13 8.18 15.74
C GLY A 275 -11.95 7.65 16.93
N GLY A 276 -13.27 7.57 16.79
CA GLY A 276 -14.15 7.00 17.82
C GLY A 276 -13.90 5.51 18.06
N GLU A 277 -13.69 4.73 17.00
CA GLU A 277 -13.34 3.31 17.10
C GLU A 277 -12.00 3.13 17.81
N LEU A 278 -10.98 3.89 17.41
CA LEU A 278 -9.67 3.86 18.05
C LEU A 278 -9.76 4.27 19.54
N PHE A 279 -10.53 5.32 19.84
CA PHE A 279 -10.76 5.78 21.21
C PHE A 279 -11.39 4.68 22.08
N VAL A 280 -12.44 4.02 21.60
CA VAL A 280 -13.09 2.92 22.35
C VAL A 280 -12.14 1.74 22.55
N ILE A 281 -11.36 1.37 21.53
CA ILE A 281 -10.36 0.29 21.65
C ILE A 281 -9.33 0.62 22.73
N ILE A 282 -8.79 1.85 22.71
CA ILE A 282 -7.78 2.32 23.66
C ILE A 282 -8.38 2.43 25.07
N LEU A 283 -9.54 3.05 25.22
CA LEU A 283 -10.19 3.27 26.51
C LEU A 283 -10.54 1.94 27.19
N VAL A 284 -11.28 1.07 26.50
CA VAL A 284 -11.65 -0.24 27.03
C VAL A 284 -10.40 -1.09 27.25
N GLY A 285 -9.44 -1.01 26.33
CA GLY A 285 -8.18 -1.73 26.42
C GLY A 285 -7.38 -1.37 27.66
N TYR A 286 -7.21 -0.07 27.96
CA TYR A 286 -6.53 0.36 29.17
C TYR A 286 -7.31 0.03 30.44
N LEU A 287 -8.64 0.22 30.47
CA LEU A 287 -9.46 -0.14 31.63
C LEU A 287 -9.34 -1.64 31.97
N LEU A 288 -9.49 -2.50 30.97
CA LEU A 288 -9.33 -3.94 31.16
C LEU A 288 -7.88 -4.32 31.49
N SER A 289 -6.90 -3.61 30.94
CA SER A 289 -5.50 -3.82 31.29
C SER A 289 -5.23 -3.52 32.75
N ILE A 290 -5.79 -2.44 33.31
CA ILE A 290 -5.66 -2.13 34.74
C ILE A 290 -6.25 -3.26 35.59
N VAL A 291 -7.48 -3.70 35.29
CA VAL A 291 -8.17 -4.76 36.04
C VAL A 291 -7.46 -6.11 35.93
N THR A 292 -6.79 -6.37 34.81
CA THR A 292 -6.06 -7.63 34.54
C THR A 292 -4.55 -7.52 34.80
N PHE A 293 -4.09 -6.46 35.50
CA PHE A 293 -2.67 -6.23 35.79
C PHE A 293 -1.75 -6.27 34.54
N GLY A 294 -2.20 -5.62 33.47
CA GLY A 294 -1.49 -5.47 32.20
C GLY A 294 -1.72 -6.61 31.21
N ILE A 295 -2.31 -7.73 31.60
CA ILE A 295 -2.50 -8.89 30.73
C ILE A 295 -3.38 -8.56 29.52
N TYR A 296 -4.44 -7.76 29.67
CA TYR A 296 -5.30 -7.41 28.54
C TYR A 296 -4.60 -6.57 27.45
N MET A 297 -3.44 -5.96 27.72
CA MET A 297 -2.67 -5.19 26.72
C MET A 297 -2.39 -6.00 25.46
N PHE A 298 -2.21 -7.32 25.58
CA PHE A 298 -1.93 -8.21 24.44
C PHE A 298 -3.16 -8.38 23.51
N TRP A 299 -4.36 -8.47 24.07
CA TRP A 299 -5.61 -8.47 23.29
C TRP A 299 -5.88 -7.10 22.70
N MET A 300 -5.59 -6.01 23.44
CA MET A 300 -5.66 -4.66 22.91
C MET A 300 -4.71 -4.49 21.72
N MET A 301 -3.46 -4.98 21.80
CA MET A 301 -2.51 -4.95 20.68
C MET A 301 -3.02 -5.73 19.46
N ALA A 302 -3.49 -6.97 19.64
CA ALA A 302 -4.08 -7.75 18.53
C ALA A 302 -5.25 -6.98 17.88
N LYS A 303 -6.12 -6.40 18.70
CA LYS A 303 -7.27 -5.62 18.24
C LYS A 303 -6.85 -4.36 17.50
N LEU A 304 -5.81 -3.65 17.96
CA LEU A 304 -5.25 -2.49 17.30
C LEU A 304 -4.64 -2.86 15.94
N PHE A 305 -3.82 -3.91 15.87
CA PHE A 305 -3.25 -4.38 14.60
C PHE A 305 -4.35 -4.77 13.61
N LYS A 306 -5.34 -5.54 14.07
CA LYS A 306 -6.48 -5.93 13.24
C LYS A 306 -7.26 -4.73 12.75
N TRP A 307 -7.62 -3.80 13.64
CA TRP A 307 -8.33 -2.58 13.28
C TRP A 307 -7.56 -1.73 12.28
N GLN A 308 -6.25 -1.62 12.44
CA GLN A 308 -5.39 -0.83 11.55
C GLN A 308 -5.28 -1.48 10.17
N LEU A 309 -5.12 -2.80 10.10
CA LEU A 309 -5.05 -3.55 8.83
C LEU A 309 -6.40 -3.59 8.11
N SER A 310 -7.51 -3.88 8.80
CA SER A 310 -8.86 -3.95 8.21
C SER A 310 -9.34 -2.62 7.63
N ASN A 311 -8.80 -1.52 8.15
CA ASN A 311 -9.10 -0.17 7.69
C ASN A 311 -8.08 0.36 6.69
N THR A 312 -7.04 -0.39 6.35
CA THR A 312 -6.10 -0.02 5.28
C THR A 312 -6.61 -0.61 3.97
N VAL A 313 -6.96 0.28 3.04
CA VAL A 313 -7.43 -0.05 1.70
C VAL A 313 -6.35 0.37 0.72
N VAL A 314 -6.03 -0.51 -0.22
CA VAL A 314 -5.34 -0.12 -1.45
C VAL A 314 -6.33 -0.19 -2.59
N PHE A 315 -6.20 0.70 -3.56
CA PHE A 315 -7.05 0.80 -4.73
C PHE A 315 -6.20 1.26 -5.94
N SER A 316 -6.63 0.93 -7.15
CA SER A 316 -5.97 1.38 -8.38
C SER A 316 -6.36 2.84 -8.70
N GLU A 317 -5.36 3.72 -8.81
CA GLU A 317 -5.54 5.11 -9.22
C GLU A 317 -5.54 5.20 -10.75
N GLY A 318 -6.75 5.27 -11.31
CA GLY A 318 -6.95 5.37 -12.75
C GLY A 318 -7.35 4.03 -13.36
N GLY A 319 -8.65 3.78 -13.44
CA GLY A 319 -9.21 2.81 -14.36
C GLY A 319 -9.07 3.32 -15.80
N ALA A 320 -7.87 3.28 -16.37
CA ALA A 320 -7.79 3.13 -17.81
C ALA A 320 -7.96 1.63 -18.06
N PRO A 321 -9.01 1.16 -18.76
CA PRO A 321 -8.98 -0.19 -19.28
C PRO A 321 -7.71 -0.26 -20.12
N ALA A 322 -6.85 -1.22 -19.83
CA ALA A 322 -5.86 -1.61 -20.82
C ALA A 322 -6.68 -2.05 -22.04
N GLN A 323 -6.83 -1.15 -23.02
CA GLN A 323 -7.05 -1.56 -24.39
C GLN A 323 -5.80 -2.34 -24.77
N VAL A 324 -5.81 -3.61 -24.40
CA VAL A 324 -4.92 -4.60 -24.97
C VAL A 324 -5.35 -4.66 -26.43
N GLY A 325 -4.54 -4.04 -27.28
CA GLY A 325 -4.71 -4.12 -28.71
C GLY A 325 -4.78 -5.58 -29.13
N MET A 326 -5.95 -6.00 -29.59
CA MET A 326 -6.01 -7.10 -30.54
C MET A 326 -5.94 -6.50 -31.93
N GLY A 327 -4.72 -6.46 -32.46
CA GLY A 327 -4.56 -6.71 -33.89
C GLY A 327 -5.15 -8.09 -34.18
N GLY A 328 -6.22 -8.13 -34.98
CA GLY A 328 -6.87 -9.36 -35.42
C GLY A 328 -7.74 -9.03 -36.62
N GLY A 329 -7.26 -9.46 -37.79
CA GLY A 329 -7.77 -9.07 -39.10
C GLY A 329 -9.23 -9.38 -39.36
N ALA A 330 -9.74 -8.69 -40.38
CA ALA A 330 -11.01 -8.97 -41.03
C ALA A 330 -11.11 -10.44 -41.44
N VAL A 331 -12.21 -11.09 -41.04
CA VAL A 331 -12.79 -12.21 -41.80
C VAL A 331 -14.32 -12.06 -41.80
N GLN A 332 -14.87 -11.74 -42.97
CA GLN A 332 -16.26 -11.97 -43.34
C GLN A 332 -16.53 -13.48 -43.49
N GLN A 333 -17.65 -13.96 -42.95
CA GLN A 333 -18.41 -15.13 -43.43
C GLN A 333 -19.83 -14.96 -42.84
N ILE A 334 -20.86 -14.51 -43.57
CA ILE A 334 -21.64 -15.16 -44.64
C ILE A 334 -22.17 -16.55 -44.26
N GLY A 335 -23.48 -16.60 -43.93
CA GLY A 335 -24.42 -17.64 -44.39
C GLY A 335 -24.69 -18.85 -43.47
N GLY A 336 -25.95 -19.00 -43.03
CA GLY A 336 -26.52 -20.27 -42.59
C GLY A 336 -27.59 -20.17 -41.47
N SER A 337 -28.85 -20.44 -41.81
CA SER A 337 -30.07 -20.37 -40.97
C SER A 337 -30.61 -21.78 -40.55
N PRO A 338 -31.85 -21.96 -40.05
CA PRO A 338 -32.31 -21.85 -38.65
C PRO A 338 -33.05 -23.14 -38.14
N GLN A 339 -33.32 -23.32 -36.83
CA GLN A 339 -34.44 -24.16 -36.33
C GLN A 339 -34.64 -24.13 -34.80
N GLY A 340 -35.89 -23.92 -34.33
CA GLY A 340 -36.35 -24.30 -32.98
C GLY A 340 -37.30 -23.34 -32.23
N GLN A 341 -38.59 -23.30 -32.60
CA GLN A 341 -39.77 -22.74 -31.88
C GLN A 341 -40.04 -23.48 -30.53
N ALA A 342 -40.89 -23.14 -29.56
CA ALA A 342 -41.81 -22.04 -29.13
C ALA A 342 -42.17 -22.34 -27.63
N TYR A 343 -42.64 -21.39 -26.80
CA TYR A 343 -43.98 -21.28 -26.17
C TYR A 343 -43.78 -20.39 -24.90
N GLY A 344 -44.61 -19.42 -24.49
CA GLY A 344 -45.82 -18.81 -25.03
C GLY A 344 -46.10 -17.49 -24.28
N GLN A 345 -46.85 -16.59 -24.92
CA GLN A 345 -47.47 -15.38 -24.34
C GLN A 345 -48.99 -15.63 -24.15
N PRO A 346 -49.67 -14.81 -23.34
CA PRO A 346 -50.61 -13.82 -23.90
C PRO A 346 -50.75 -12.53 -23.03
N PRO A 347 -51.64 -11.54 -23.35
CA PRO A 347 -51.72 -10.73 -24.58
C PRO A 347 -51.69 -9.20 -24.29
N GLN A 348 -51.68 -8.42 -25.39
CA GLN A 348 -51.44 -6.98 -25.53
C GLN A 348 -52.52 -6.02 -24.99
N GLN A 349 -52.14 -4.76 -24.78
CA GLN A 349 -52.99 -3.59 -25.08
C GLN A 349 -52.19 -2.51 -25.84
N GLN A 350 -52.74 -2.11 -26.98
CA GLN A 350 -52.19 -1.20 -27.98
C GLN A 350 -53.15 0.00 -28.09
N PHE A 351 -52.65 1.20 -27.83
CA PHE A 351 -53.25 2.50 -28.14
C PHE A 351 -52.05 3.40 -28.50
N GLY A 352 -51.92 4.10 -29.61
CA GLY A 352 -52.82 4.54 -30.67
C GLY A 352 -52.30 5.93 -31.08
N ALA A 353 -51.65 6.05 -32.24
CA ALA A 353 -51.33 7.35 -32.87
C ALA A 353 -52.44 7.68 -33.90
N PRO A 354 -52.64 8.96 -34.28
CA PRO A 354 -52.09 9.37 -35.59
C PRO A 354 -51.77 10.89 -35.79
N GLY A 355 -50.79 11.16 -36.65
CA GLY A 355 -50.94 12.11 -37.79
C GLY A 355 -50.32 13.53 -37.69
N GLY A 356 -49.45 13.88 -38.66
CA GLY A 356 -49.25 15.28 -39.12
C GLY A 356 -47.81 15.72 -39.49
N GLN A 357 -47.46 15.68 -40.79
CA GLN A 357 -46.29 16.30 -41.49
C GLN A 357 -46.57 17.80 -41.84
N PRO A 358 -45.72 18.60 -42.55
CA PRO A 358 -44.25 18.61 -42.79
C PRO A 358 -43.57 20.03 -42.79
N GLY A 359 -42.22 20.09 -42.88
CA GLY A 359 -41.50 21.07 -43.76
C GLY A 359 -40.69 22.23 -43.15
N PHE A 360 -39.65 22.66 -43.92
CA PHE A 360 -38.66 23.76 -43.77
C PHE A 360 -37.39 23.47 -42.93
N GLY A 361 -36.13 23.66 -43.36
CA GLY A 361 -35.56 24.17 -44.61
C GLY A 361 -34.24 24.94 -44.37
N GLY A 362 -33.09 24.23 -44.42
CA GLY A 362 -31.72 24.73 -44.73
C GLY A 362 -30.87 25.42 -43.63
N PRO A 363 -29.54 25.70 -43.87
CA PRO A 363 -28.60 25.09 -44.83
C PRO A 363 -27.28 24.58 -44.19
N GLN A 364 -26.60 23.67 -44.91
CA GLN A 364 -25.27 23.10 -44.64
C GLN A 364 -24.13 24.02 -45.12
N GLN A 365 -22.98 23.97 -44.46
CA GLN A 365 -21.69 24.48 -44.94
C GLN A 365 -20.55 23.44 -44.71
N PRO A 366 -19.45 23.50 -45.52
CA PRO A 366 -18.75 22.31 -46.03
C PRO A 366 -17.44 21.94 -45.32
N GLN A 367 -17.08 20.65 -45.38
CA GLN A 367 -15.73 20.14 -45.14
C GLN A 367 -14.83 20.28 -46.39
N PRO A 368 -13.52 20.58 -46.25
CA PRO A 368 -12.54 20.31 -47.28
C PRO A 368 -11.76 19.01 -46.99
N GLY A 369 -11.65 18.15 -48.01
CA GLY A 369 -10.87 16.91 -47.99
C GLY A 369 -9.61 16.95 -48.85
N TYR A 370 -8.63 16.16 -48.40
CA TYR A 370 -7.61 15.35 -49.09
C TYR A 370 -6.49 15.94 -49.97
N GLY A 371 -5.25 15.51 -49.64
CA GLY A 371 -4.10 15.40 -50.54
C GLY A 371 -3.07 14.36 -50.04
N PRO A 372 -2.57 13.41 -50.87
CA PRO A 372 -1.72 12.26 -50.48
C PRO A 372 -0.19 12.52 -50.59
N PRO A 373 0.69 11.62 -50.06
CA PRO A 373 2.14 11.82 -50.05
C PRO A 373 2.85 11.20 -51.26
N PRO A 374 3.98 11.75 -51.74
CA PRO A 374 4.89 11.04 -52.65
C PRO A 374 5.98 10.28 -51.88
N GLY A 375 6.27 9.06 -52.33
CA GLY A 375 7.37 8.24 -51.84
C GLY A 375 8.58 8.19 -52.79
N GLY A 376 9.65 7.54 -52.29
CA GLY A 376 10.49 6.64 -53.09
C GLY A 376 11.90 7.10 -53.50
N GLY A 377 12.91 6.36 -52.99
CA GLY A 377 14.25 6.18 -53.59
C GLY A 377 15.35 7.01 -52.92
N GLY A 378 16.54 6.50 -52.57
CA GLY A 378 17.19 5.22 -52.76
C GLY A 378 18.73 5.41 -52.62
N TYR A 379 19.40 4.41 -52.03
CA TYR A 379 20.82 4.03 -52.15
C TYR A 379 21.98 5.00 -51.83
N GLY A 380 22.90 4.54 -50.96
CA GLY A 380 24.29 5.02 -50.87
C GLY A 380 25.03 4.48 -49.63
N GLY A 381 25.90 3.48 -49.81
CA GLY A 381 26.75 2.90 -48.76
C GLY A 381 27.91 3.82 -48.29
N PRO A 382 28.72 3.38 -47.32
CA PRO A 382 29.67 4.24 -46.59
C PRO A 382 31.05 4.30 -47.25
N PRO A 383 31.86 5.34 -47.02
CA PRO A 383 33.30 5.25 -47.19
C PRO A 383 34.01 5.01 -45.85
N GLN A 384 34.96 4.08 -45.91
CA GLN A 384 36.02 3.84 -44.94
C GLN A 384 37.07 4.97 -44.99
N GLY A 385 37.71 5.24 -43.84
CA GLY A 385 39.19 5.31 -43.75
C GLY A 385 39.91 6.67 -43.83
N GLY A 386 40.82 6.88 -42.86
CA GLY A 386 41.93 7.85 -42.84
C GLY A 386 41.67 9.07 -41.94
N GLY A 387 42.48 9.50 -40.97
CA GLY A 387 43.89 9.28 -40.66
C GLY A 387 44.57 10.63 -40.36
N TYR A 388 45.37 10.69 -39.29
CA TYR A 388 46.31 11.77 -38.88
C TYR A 388 45.65 13.07 -38.35
N ALA A 389 46.10 13.74 -37.29
CA ALA A 389 47.35 13.74 -36.52
C ALA A 389 47.10 14.04 -35.03
#